data_AF-A0AAQ0EUB3-F1
#
_entry.id   AF-A0AAQ0EUB3-F1
#
_cell.length_a   1.000
_cell.length_b   1.000
_cell.length_c   1.000
_cell.angle_alpha   90.00
_cell.angle_beta   90.00
_cell.angle_gamma   90.00
#
_symmetry.space_group_name_H-M   'P 1'
#
loop_
_entity.id
_entity.type
_entity.pdbx_description
1 polymer ?
#
loop_
_entity_poly.entity_id
_entity_poly.type
_entity_poly.pdbx_seq_one_letter_code
_entity_poly.pdbx_strand_id
1 'polypeptide(L)'
;MRKVQLNNSDLLAYFNTVEELKNHPSMEEYRTGYRKLRDDDDAFAYEIKKYRSAHTTLRRLDKKRQSLLDSFIGELNPISYSAANTAAKSSGNFDLINERILYRKAIEEKSDTEIIALVIKQRTEAALEFRRSVELSLEQLSSISVEFKSSSSKRRKMAV
;
A
#
# COMPACT_ATOMS: atom_id res chain seq x y z
N MET A 1 -10.76 -14.53 4.61
CA MET A 1 -9.92 -14.25 3.43
C MET A 1 -9.26 -12.90 3.63
N ARG A 2 -7.95 -12.78 3.34
CA ARG A 2 -7.30 -11.45 3.36
C ARG A 2 -8.00 -10.56 2.34
N LYS A 3 -8.10 -9.26 2.63
CA LYS A 3 -8.66 -8.28 1.70
C LYS A 3 -7.74 -8.20 0.48
N VAL A 4 -8.25 -8.59 -0.69
CA VAL A 4 -7.50 -8.55 -1.96
C VAL A 4 -7.48 -7.11 -2.47
N GLN A 5 -6.30 -6.61 -2.79
CA GLN A 5 -6.16 -5.32 -3.47
C GLN A 5 -6.50 -5.49 -4.96
N LEU A 6 -7.42 -4.65 -5.46
CA LEU A 6 -7.91 -4.73 -6.83
C LEU A 6 -7.05 -3.93 -7.82
N ASN A 7 -6.23 -3.01 -7.32
CA ASN A 7 -5.29 -2.24 -8.12
C ASN A 7 -3.99 -2.00 -7.33
N ASN A 8 -2.95 -1.60 -8.06
CA ASN A 8 -1.62 -1.30 -7.51
C ASN A 8 -1.18 0.14 -7.88
N SER A 9 -2.14 1.05 -8.03
CA SER A 9 -1.85 2.44 -8.43
C SER A 9 -1.00 3.18 -7.41
N ASP A 10 -1.10 2.79 -6.14
CA ASP A 10 -0.28 3.29 -5.04
C ASP A 10 1.19 2.85 -5.16
N LEU A 11 1.46 1.59 -5.50
CA LEU A 11 2.82 1.10 -5.78
C LEU A 11 3.42 1.82 -6.99
N LEU A 12 2.64 1.99 -8.07
CA LEU A 12 3.07 2.78 -9.23
C LEU A 12 3.34 4.24 -8.85
N ALA A 13 2.46 4.85 -8.05
CA ALA A 13 2.66 6.21 -7.55
C ALA A 13 3.92 6.33 -6.69
N TYR A 14 4.26 5.30 -5.90
CA TYR A 14 5.48 5.26 -5.11
C TYR A 14 6.72 5.22 -6.01
N PHE A 15 6.77 4.29 -6.97
CA PHE A 15 7.89 4.19 -7.92
C PHE A 15 8.10 5.49 -8.71
N ASN A 16 7.02 6.07 -9.25
CA ASN A 16 7.09 7.35 -9.96
C ASN A 16 7.61 8.48 -9.05
N THR A 17 7.21 8.49 -7.78
CA THR A 17 7.65 9.52 -6.82
C THR A 17 9.14 9.34 -6.48
N VAL A 18 9.61 8.10 -6.32
CA VAL A 18 11.03 7.81 -6.08
C VAL A 18 11.89 8.16 -7.30
N GLU A 19 11.39 7.88 -8.50
CA GLU A 19 12.07 8.27 -9.74
C GLU A 19 12.15 9.79 -9.90
N GLU A 20 11.06 10.51 -9.64
CA GLU A 20 11.05 11.98 -9.66
C GLU A 20 12.02 12.56 -8.60
N LEU A 21 12.08 11.96 -7.41
CA LEU A 21 13.03 12.36 -6.36
C LEU A 21 14.49 12.21 -6.78
N LYS A 22 14.85 11.24 -7.63
CA LYS A 22 16.22 11.09 -8.15
C LYS A 22 16.64 12.26 -9.06
N ASN A 23 15.68 12.98 -9.64
CA ASN A 23 15.95 14.16 -10.47
C ASN A 23 16.17 15.43 -9.63
N HIS A 24 16.05 15.34 -8.30
CA HIS A 24 16.25 16.45 -7.38
C HIS A 24 17.46 16.18 -6.47
N PRO A 25 18.14 17.23 -5.98
CA PRO A 25 19.13 17.07 -4.92
C PRO A 25 18.47 16.51 -3.67
N SER A 26 19.27 15.85 -2.83
CA SER A 26 18.77 15.39 -1.52
C SER A 26 18.29 16.58 -0.67
N MET A 27 17.43 16.33 0.32
CA MET A 27 16.96 17.39 1.22
C MET A 27 18.12 18.07 1.97
N GLU A 28 19.20 17.33 2.25
CA GLU A 28 20.40 17.84 2.90
C GLU A 28 21.25 18.71 1.96
N GLU A 29 21.47 18.25 0.73
CA GLU A 29 22.14 19.02 -0.32
C GLU A 29 21.37 20.32 -0.61
N TYR A 30 20.04 20.24 -0.70
CA TYR A 30 19.17 21.40 -0.84
C TYR A 30 19.37 22.39 0.31
N ARG A 31 19.33 21.92 1.57
CA ARG A 31 19.51 22.77 2.76
C ARG A 31 20.87 23.45 2.76
N THR A 32 21.90 22.71 2.38
CA THR A 32 23.28 23.23 2.33
C THR A 32 23.44 24.27 1.23
N GLY A 33 22.92 24.00 0.02
CA GLY A 33 22.93 24.97 -1.08
C GLY A 33 22.15 26.23 -0.76
N TYR A 34 20.98 26.10 -0.12
CA TYR A 34 20.17 27.25 0.28
C TYR A 34 20.84 28.12 1.35
N ARG A 35 21.56 27.51 2.32
CA ARG A 35 22.34 28.26 3.30
C ARG A 35 23.42 29.09 2.62
N LYS A 36 24.23 28.46 1.75
CA LYS A 36 25.28 29.16 0.98
C LYS A 36 24.72 30.34 0.17
N LEU A 37 23.59 30.13 -0.51
CA LEU A 37 22.97 31.16 -1.35
C LEU A 37 22.31 32.30 -0.56
N ARG A 38 22.05 32.09 0.74
CA ARG A 38 21.57 33.14 1.64
C ARG A 38 22.71 33.95 2.25
N ASP A 39 23.85 33.30 2.46
CA ASP A 39 25.05 33.91 3.04
C ASP A 39 25.90 34.65 1.97
N ASP A 40 25.50 34.55 0.70
CA ASP A 40 26.08 35.26 -0.44
C ASP A 40 25.35 36.58 -0.67
N ASP A 41 26.04 37.71 -0.42
CA ASP A 41 25.50 39.07 -0.56
C ASP A 41 25.18 39.43 -2.02
N ASP A 42 25.75 38.72 -3.00
CA ASP A 42 25.56 38.93 -4.44
C ASP A 42 24.43 38.05 -5.04
N ALA A 43 23.75 37.25 -4.22
CA ALA A 43 22.71 36.34 -4.69
C ALA A 43 21.52 37.08 -5.33
N PHE A 44 21.31 36.87 -6.63
CA PHE A 44 20.21 37.49 -7.33
C PHE A 44 18.84 36.96 -6.85
N ALA A 45 17.85 37.85 -6.75
CA ALA A 45 16.50 37.50 -6.30
C ALA A 45 15.81 36.39 -7.14
N TYR A 46 16.17 36.23 -8.41
CA TYR A 46 15.64 35.15 -9.25
C TYR A 46 16.17 33.76 -8.86
N GLU A 47 17.41 33.68 -8.35
CA GLU A 47 18.03 32.43 -7.89
C GLU A 47 17.42 31.96 -6.57
N ILE A 48 17.19 32.91 -5.66
CA ILE A 48 16.48 32.66 -4.40
C ILE A 48 15.06 32.13 -4.67
N LYS A 49 14.34 32.72 -5.63
CA LYS A 49 13.00 32.24 -6.04
C LYS A 49 13.04 30.84 -6.66
N LYS A 50 14.04 30.55 -7.50
CA LYS A 50 14.25 29.23 -8.10
C LYS A 50 14.52 28.16 -7.03
N TYR A 51 15.36 28.47 -6.03
CA TYR A 51 15.61 27.61 -4.88
C TYR A 51 14.33 27.35 -4.07
N ARG A 52 13.56 28.40 -3.75
CA ARG A 52 12.27 28.24 -3.04
C ARG A 52 11.28 27.36 -3.82
N SER A 53 11.21 27.49 -5.14
CA SER A 53 10.34 26.64 -5.97
C SER A 53 10.82 25.19 -6.01
N ALA A 54 12.13 24.95 -6.10
CA ALA A 54 12.69 23.60 -6.03
C ALA A 54 12.47 22.95 -4.64
N HIS A 55 12.45 23.76 -3.58
CA HIS A 55 12.15 23.28 -2.23
C HIS A 55 10.73 22.75 -2.11
N THR A 56 9.75 23.49 -2.65
CA THR A 56 8.34 23.13 -2.51
C THR A 56 8.05 21.84 -3.27
N THR A 57 8.65 21.63 -4.45
CA THR A 57 8.53 20.38 -5.19
C THR A 57 9.19 19.22 -4.45
N LEU A 58 10.44 19.38 -4.00
CA LEU A 58 11.18 18.35 -3.25
C LEU A 58 10.42 17.95 -1.98
N ARG A 59 9.96 18.92 -1.19
CA ARG A 59 9.18 18.69 0.04
C ARG A 59 7.86 17.97 -0.25
N ARG A 60 7.18 18.33 -1.34
CA ARG A 60 5.92 17.69 -1.75
C ARG A 60 6.16 16.22 -2.10
N LEU A 61 7.21 15.93 -2.86
CA LEU A 61 7.55 14.56 -3.26
C LEU A 61 7.98 13.70 -2.07
N ASP A 62 8.83 14.23 -1.20
CA ASP A 62 9.27 13.54 0.02
C ASP A 62 8.09 13.20 0.93
N LYS A 63 7.19 14.18 1.15
CA LYS A 63 5.95 13.96 1.91
C LYS A 63 5.04 12.91 1.25
N LYS A 64 4.97 12.90 -0.09
CA LYS A 64 4.21 11.89 -0.83
C LYS A 64 4.83 10.49 -0.69
N ARG A 65 6.16 10.37 -0.77
CA ARG A 65 6.89 9.11 -0.52
C ARG A 65 6.57 8.59 0.88
N GLN A 66 6.72 9.43 1.90
CA GLN A 66 6.45 9.07 3.29
C GLN A 66 4.99 8.64 3.50
N SER A 67 4.04 9.38 2.94
CA SER A 67 2.61 9.04 3.07
C SER A 67 2.26 7.70 2.43
N LEU A 68 2.90 7.34 1.31
CA LEU A 68 2.71 6.05 0.66
C LEU A 68 3.33 4.92 1.51
N LEU A 69 4.53 5.12 2.04
CA LEU A 69 5.16 4.18 2.97
C LEU A 69 4.32 3.95 4.22
N ASP A 70 3.80 5.01 4.84
CA ASP A 70 2.93 4.90 6.01
C ASP A 70 1.67 4.06 5.71
N SER A 71 1.11 4.22 4.51
CA SER A 71 -0.02 3.41 4.04
C SER A 71 0.37 1.93 3.87
N PHE A 72 1.53 1.66 3.28
CA PHE A 72 2.06 0.31 3.11
C PHE A 72 2.37 -0.37 4.44
N ILE A 73 2.99 0.33 5.38
CA ILE A 73 3.21 -0.16 6.75
C ILE A 73 1.89 -0.49 7.43
N GLY A 74 0.86 0.34 7.19
CA GLY A 74 -0.50 0.08 7.67
C GLY A 74 -1.13 -1.20 7.10
N GLU A 75 -0.85 -1.54 5.83
CA GLU A 75 -1.30 -2.76 5.16
C GLU A 75 -0.54 -4.02 5.62
N LEU A 76 0.77 -3.88 5.80
CA LEU A 76 1.65 -4.96 6.28
C LEU A 76 1.38 -5.33 7.74
N ASN A 77 0.83 -4.41 8.53
CA ASN A 77 0.56 -4.66 9.94
C ASN A 77 -0.56 -5.71 10.09
N PRO A 78 -0.33 -6.82 10.82
CA PRO A 78 -1.32 -7.87 11.00
C PRO A 78 -2.58 -7.37 11.74
N ILE A 79 -2.44 -6.33 12.56
CA ILE A 79 -3.55 -5.74 13.31
C ILE A 79 -4.01 -4.46 12.60
N SER A 80 -5.22 -4.52 12.03
CA SER A 80 -5.82 -3.34 11.41
C SER A 80 -6.08 -2.24 12.44
N TYR A 81 -5.93 -0.99 12.01
CA TYR A 81 -6.20 0.18 12.87
C TYR A 81 -7.64 0.18 13.41
N SER A 82 -8.61 -0.20 12.56
CA SER A 82 -10.02 -0.31 12.95
C SER A 82 -10.23 -1.37 14.03
N ALA A 83 -9.62 -2.55 13.90
CA ALA A 83 -9.77 -3.62 14.89
C ALA A 83 -9.21 -3.20 16.27
N ALA A 84 -8.02 -2.61 16.28
CA ALA A 84 -7.39 -2.12 17.51
C ALA A 84 -8.22 -1.01 18.17
N ASN A 85 -8.71 -0.05 17.40
CA ASN A 85 -9.55 1.03 17.92
C ASN A 85 -10.91 0.54 18.44
N THR A 86 -11.54 -0.40 17.73
CA THR A 86 -12.82 -0.97 18.18
C THR A 86 -12.64 -1.65 19.51
N ALA A 87 -11.62 -2.51 19.67
CA ALA A 87 -11.34 -3.17 20.94
C ALA A 87 -11.12 -2.17 22.09
N ALA A 88 -10.28 -1.16 21.89
CA ALA A 88 -10.04 -0.16 22.93
C ALA A 88 -11.32 0.61 23.32
N LYS A 89 -12.17 0.96 22.34
CA LYS A 89 -13.41 1.69 22.60
C LYS A 89 -14.53 0.81 23.19
N SER A 90 -14.65 -0.44 22.76
CA SER A 90 -15.75 -1.31 23.15
C SER A 90 -15.49 -2.05 24.46
N SER A 91 -14.25 -2.50 24.68
CA SER A 91 -13.89 -3.33 25.85
C SER A 91 -12.85 -2.70 26.76
N GLY A 92 -12.33 -1.51 26.43
CA GLY A 92 -11.24 -0.88 27.18
C GLY A 92 -9.91 -1.62 27.06
N ASN A 93 -9.80 -2.59 26.15
CA ASN A 93 -8.59 -3.37 25.95
C ASN A 93 -7.60 -2.61 25.05
N PHE A 94 -6.48 -2.18 25.63
CA PHE A 94 -5.40 -1.46 24.93
C PHE A 94 -4.28 -2.39 24.41
N ASP A 95 -4.31 -3.68 24.73
CA ASP A 95 -3.26 -4.63 24.35
C ASP A 95 -3.10 -4.69 22.83
N LEU A 96 -4.22 -4.75 22.09
CA LEU A 96 -4.21 -4.75 20.63
C LEU A 96 -3.61 -3.47 20.02
N ILE A 97 -3.76 -2.33 20.70
CA ILE A 97 -3.12 -1.07 20.26
C ILE A 97 -1.61 -1.17 20.49
N ASN A 98 -1.19 -1.68 21.65
CA ASN A 98 0.22 -1.84 21.99
C ASN A 98 0.91 -2.83 21.05
N GLU A 99 0.32 -3.99 20.80
CA GLU A 99 0.80 -4.98 19.83
C GLU A 99 0.92 -4.38 18.42
N ARG A 100 -0.11 -3.64 17.99
CA ARG A 100 -0.08 -2.96 16.69
C ARG A 100 1.10 -1.98 16.59
N ILE A 101 1.38 -1.23 17.66
CA ILE A 101 2.51 -0.29 17.71
C ILE A 101 3.83 -1.06 17.60
N LEU A 102 3.97 -2.20 18.29
CA LEU A 102 5.18 -3.04 18.21
C LEU A 102 5.41 -3.56 16.79
N TYR A 103 4.37 -4.13 16.15
CA TYR A 103 4.49 -4.58 14.76
C TYR A 103 4.81 -3.44 13.80
N ARG A 104 4.21 -2.26 14.00
CA ARG A 104 4.49 -1.08 13.18
C ARG A 104 5.97 -0.69 13.27
N LYS A 105 6.53 -0.61 14.48
CA LYS A 105 7.95 -0.28 14.68
C LYS A 105 8.88 -1.30 14.00
N ALA A 106 8.59 -2.59 14.13
CA ALA A 106 9.38 -3.64 13.48
C ALA A 106 9.35 -3.56 11.94
N ILE A 107 8.28 -3.01 11.35
CA ILE A 107 8.20 -2.75 9.91
C ILE A 107 8.91 -1.44 9.55
N GLU A 108 8.79 -0.40 10.37
CA GLU A 108 9.46 0.90 10.20
C GLU A 108 11.00 0.80 10.25
N GLU A 109 11.54 -0.20 10.94
CA GLU A 109 12.99 -0.51 10.95
C GLU A 109 13.51 -1.07 9.61
N LYS A 110 12.62 -1.51 8.72
CA LYS A 110 12.99 -2.06 7.42
C LYS A 110 13.28 -0.97 6.41
N SER A 111 14.13 -1.28 5.43
CA SER A 111 14.35 -0.39 4.29
C SER A 111 13.08 -0.21 3.45
N ASP A 112 12.94 0.95 2.80
CA ASP A 112 11.89 1.22 1.81
C ASP A 112 11.71 0.05 0.81
N THR A 113 12.83 -0.47 0.30
CA THR A 113 12.85 -1.59 -0.64
C THR A 113 12.28 -2.88 -0.06
N GLU A 114 12.59 -3.18 1.21
CA GLU A 114 12.05 -4.35 1.91
C GLU A 114 10.56 -4.20 2.17
N ILE A 115 10.12 -3.02 2.60
CA ILE A 115 8.69 -2.72 2.82
C ILE A 115 7.91 -2.97 1.53
N ILE A 116 8.38 -2.43 0.39
CA ILE A 116 7.72 -2.62 -0.90
C ILE A 116 7.72 -4.09 -1.34
N ALA A 117 8.83 -4.81 -1.15
CA ALA A 117 8.90 -6.23 -1.47
C ALA A 117 7.89 -7.05 -0.65
N LEU A 118 7.73 -6.73 0.64
CA LEU A 118 6.75 -7.37 1.51
C LEU A 118 5.31 -7.08 1.06
N VAL A 119 5.01 -5.83 0.64
CA VAL A 119 3.67 -5.48 0.14
C VAL A 119 3.35 -6.26 -1.13
N ILE A 120 4.28 -6.28 -2.09
CA ILE A 120 4.11 -7.03 -3.34
C ILE A 120 3.87 -8.51 -3.03
N LYS A 121 4.65 -9.10 -2.11
CA LYS A 121 4.49 -10.48 -1.69
C LYS A 121 3.10 -10.73 -1.08
N GLN A 122 2.69 -9.92 -0.10
CA GLN A 122 1.39 -10.07 0.59
C GLN A 122 0.21 -9.95 -0.38
N ARG A 123 0.25 -8.97 -1.30
CA ARG A 123 -0.79 -8.78 -2.32
C ARG A 123 -0.83 -9.93 -3.32
N THR A 124 0.33 -10.43 -3.75
CA THR A 124 0.43 -11.57 -4.66
C THR A 124 -0.13 -12.84 -4.03
N GLU A 125 0.22 -13.12 -2.77
CA GLU A 125 -0.34 -14.22 -2.00
C GLU A 125 -1.86 -14.13 -1.90
N ALA A 126 -2.39 -12.95 -1.52
CA ALA A 126 -3.83 -12.73 -1.41
C ALA A 126 -4.56 -12.91 -2.76
N ALA A 127 -3.97 -12.46 -3.86
CA ALA A 127 -4.53 -12.65 -5.20
C ALA A 127 -4.54 -14.13 -5.62
N LEU A 128 -3.49 -14.88 -5.29
CA LEU A 128 -3.43 -16.32 -5.57
C LEU A 128 -4.46 -17.11 -4.74
N GLU A 129 -4.61 -16.79 -3.45
CA GLU A 129 -5.65 -17.39 -2.59
C GLU A 129 -7.04 -17.11 -3.15
N PHE A 130 -7.30 -15.87 -3.58
CA PHE A 130 -8.57 -15.50 -4.18
C PHE A 130 -8.83 -16.24 -5.49
N ARG A 131 -7.82 -16.34 -6.38
CA ARG A 131 -7.94 -17.10 -7.62
C ARG A 131 -8.31 -18.56 -7.35
N ARG A 132 -7.61 -19.22 -6.42
CA ARG A 132 -7.91 -20.61 -6.02
C ARG A 132 -9.34 -20.76 -5.49
N SER A 133 -9.81 -19.78 -4.71
CA SER A 133 -11.19 -19.78 -4.20
C SER A 133 -12.22 -19.66 -5.33
N VAL A 134 -11.95 -18.82 -6.34
CA VAL A 134 -12.83 -18.67 -7.51
C VAL A 134 -12.82 -19.94 -8.35
N GLU A 135 -11.66 -20.54 -8.60
CA GLU A 135 -11.51 -21.82 -9.32
C GLU A 135 -12.36 -22.92 -8.65
N LEU A 136 -12.24 -23.08 -7.32
CA LEU A 136 -13.03 -24.04 -6.56
C LEU A 136 -14.54 -23.80 -6.68
N SER A 137 -14.99 -22.54 -6.58
CA SER A 137 -16.40 -22.20 -6.74
C SER A 137 -16.91 -22.51 -8.15
N LEU A 138 -16.10 -22.31 -9.19
CA LEU A 138 -16.46 -22.65 -10.56
C LEU A 138 -16.57 -24.17 -10.76
N GLU A 139 -15.69 -24.96 -10.16
CA GLU A 139 -15.77 -26.43 -10.19
C GLU A 139 -17.05 -26.95 -9.52
N GLN A 140 -17.41 -26.37 -8.37
CA GLN A 140 -18.66 -26.68 -7.67
C GLN A 140 -19.88 -26.35 -8.54
N LEU A 141 -19.91 -25.16 -9.14
CA LEU A 141 -21.00 -24.75 -10.04
C LEU A 141 -21.10 -25.64 -11.29
N SER A 142 -19.95 -26.07 -11.84
CA SER A 142 -19.91 -27.02 -12.95
C SER A 142 -20.54 -28.36 -12.58
N SER A 143 -20.18 -28.90 -11.40
CA SER A 143 -20.74 -30.15 -10.87
C SER A 143 -22.26 -30.06 -10.67
N ILE A 144 -22.73 -28.98 -10.06
CA ILE A 144 -24.17 -28.71 -9.87
C ILE A 144 -24.89 -28.62 -11.23
N SER A 145 -24.29 -27.97 -12.23
CA SER A 145 -24.86 -27.85 -13.57
C SER A 145 -25.03 -29.21 -14.26
N VAL A 146 -24.04 -30.10 -14.13
CA VAL A 146 -24.09 -31.45 -14.69
C VAL A 146 -25.19 -32.27 -14.01
N GLU A 147 -25.25 -32.25 -12.68
CA GLU A 147 -26.31 -32.93 -11.92
C GLU A 147 -27.70 -32.42 -12.31
N PHE A 148 -27.87 -31.11 -12.42
CA PHE A 148 -29.14 -30.50 -12.83
C PHE A 148 -29.57 -30.94 -14.23
N LYS A 149 -28.66 -30.90 -15.22
CA LYS A 149 -28.94 -31.39 -16.58
C LYS A 149 -29.32 -32.87 -16.57
N SER A 150 -28.63 -33.71 -15.80
CA SER A 150 -28.92 -35.15 -15.70
C SER A 150 -30.31 -35.43 -15.11
N SER A 151 -30.74 -34.67 -14.10
CA SER A 151 -32.04 -34.82 -13.46
C SER A 151 -33.20 -34.39 -14.37
N SER A 152 -33.01 -33.31 -15.14
CA SER A 152 -34.00 -32.82 -16.10
C SER A 152 -34.28 -33.82 -17.23
N SER A 153 -33.23 -34.51 -17.70
CA SER A 153 -33.32 -35.59 -18.69
C SER A 153 -34.12 -36.78 -18.17
N LYS A 154 -33.85 -37.21 -16.93
CA LYS A 154 -34.61 -38.30 -16.28
C LYS A 154 -36.09 -37.98 -16.12
N ARG A 155 -36.45 -36.74 -15.76
CA ARG A 155 -37.86 -36.31 -15.65
C ARG A 155 -38.60 -36.32 -16.99
N ARG A 156 -37.96 -35.93 -18.10
CA ARG A 156 -38.59 -36.00 -19.44
C ARG A 156 -38.83 -37.42 -19.93
N LYS A 157 -37.99 -38.39 -19.54
CA LYS A 157 -38.17 -39.80 -19.92
C LYS A 157 -39.29 -40.51 -19.15
N MET A 158 -39.68 -40.00 -17.98
CA MET A 158 -40.75 -40.56 -17.14
C MET A 158 -42.12 -39.94 -17.42
N ALA A 159 -42.21 -38.97 -18.33
CA ALA A 159 -43.43 -38.23 -18.66
C ALA A 159 -44.06 -38.70 -20.00
N VAL A 160 -43.86 -39.96 -20.38
CA VAL A 160 -44.50 -40.62 -21.53
C VAL A 160 -45.35 -41.77 -21.02
#